data_AF-A0A1F3XHB4-F1
#
_entry.id   AF-A0A1F3XHB4-F1
#
_cell.length_a   1.000
_cell.length_b   1.000
_cell.length_c   1.000
_cell.angle_alpha   90.00
_cell.angle_beta   90.00
_cell.angle_gamma   90.00
#
_symmetry.space_group_name_H-M   'P 1'
#
loop_
_entity.id
_entity.type
_entity.pdbx_description
1 polymer ?
#
loop_
_entity_poly.entity_id
_entity_poly.type
_entity_poly.pdbx_seq_one_letter_code
_entity_poly.pdbx_strand_id
1 'polypeptide(L)'
;TDADESKIFNEELKWILVNQYAAFNSPVWFNVGVEEKPQCSACFILELEDTRESIAKWYNDELFIFAGGSGAGVNVSPLRSSKEHIRGRGKSSGPVSFMKGADAIAGTIKSGGKTRRAAKMVVMNVDHPDIRDFIVCKWKEEEKARALIALGFGDAIDGDVYNNIFFQNANNSVRVTDEFMESALKNEPWELKAVTTGEVIETTNARDILRLISEAAWHCADPGMQYDTTINRWHTASVTGRITASNPCSEYMHLNNSACNLASLNLMKFIKEDGSFDVDSFRHAVRVIIIAQDILVSGSSYPTEKIEKNAKDFRELGLGYANLGAFLMYKGLPYDSEAGRAIAGAITALMTGEAYLTSARIVDRVGTFAGYPVNRRPMNKVLQMHRHAVDDIKAEYVQENLMNAAFSAWDEAVERSEKSGIRNSQVTVLAPTGTIAFMMDCDTTGVEPDFSLIKYKKMVGGGFLKIVNQTIPVALMNLGYSENEVGEIKKYIEENDMIEGAPHIKEQHLPVFDCATHAPRGNRTIHYMGHVRMMAAVQPFISG
;
A
#
# COMPACT_ATOMS: atom_id res chain seq x y z
N THR A 1 -27.58 -1.83 -27.05
CA THR A 1 -27.37 -0.39 -27.30
C THR A 1 -26.51 0.19 -26.18
N ASP A 2 -25.95 1.39 -26.30
CA ASP A 2 -25.18 2.02 -25.20
C ASP A 2 -26.02 2.14 -23.92
N ALA A 3 -27.34 2.33 -24.04
CA ALA A 3 -28.26 2.37 -22.91
C ALA A 3 -28.38 1.01 -22.20
N ASP A 4 -28.43 -0.09 -22.96
CA ASP A 4 -28.47 -1.45 -22.38
C ASP A 4 -27.15 -1.79 -21.69
N GLU A 5 -26.01 -1.49 -22.33
CA GLU A 5 -24.68 -1.73 -21.74
C GLU A 5 -24.48 -0.90 -20.46
N SER A 6 -24.91 0.36 -20.44
CA SER A 6 -24.88 1.21 -19.25
C SER A 6 -25.73 0.64 -18.13
N LYS A 7 -26.92 0.13 -18.44
CA LYS A 7 -27.81 -0.51 -17.46
C LYS A 7 -27.18 -1.79 -16.90
N ILE A 8 -26.63 -2.66 -17.76
CA ILE A 8 -25.96 -3.90 -17.34
C ILE A 8 -24.80 -3.58 -16.40
N PHE A 9 -23.91 -2.68 -16.80
CA PHE A 9 -22.78 -2.25 -15.96
C PHE A 9 -23.25 -1.71 -14.60
N ASN A 10 -24.32 -0.91 -14.58
CA ASN A 10 -24.88 -0.39 -13.33
C ASN A 10 -25.41 -1.50 -12.41
N GLU A 11 -26.11 -2.49 -12.96
CA GLU A 11 -26.65 -3.63 -12.22
C GLU A 11 -25.54 -4.55 -11.71
N GLU A 12 -24.54 -4.85 -12.54
CA GLU A 12 -23.36 -5.65 -12.17
C GLU A 12 -22.55 -4.98 -11.06
N LEU A 13 -22.22 -3.69 -11.20
CA LEU A 13 -21.47 -2.95 -10.19
C LEU A 13 -22.23 -2.91 -8.86
N LYS A 14 -23.54 -2.62 -8.89
CA LYS A 14 -24.37 -2.65 -7.67
C LYS A 14 -24.36 -4.02 -7.01
N TRP A 15 -24.50 -5.09 -7.80
CA TRP A 15 -24.49 -6.45 -7.27
C TRP A 15 -23.15 -6.77 -6.58
N ILE A 16 -22.02 -6.44 -7.22
CA ILE A 16 -20.68 -6.64 -6.65
C ILE A 16 -20.53 -5.91 -5.31
N LEU A 17 -20.94 -4.64 -5.25
CA LEU A 17 -20.78 -3.81 -4.05
C LEU A 17 -21.71 -4.24 -2.91
N VAL A 18 -22.99 -4.48 -3.20
CA VAL A 18 -24.00 -4.88 -2.19
C VAL A 18 -23.66 -6.24 -1.59
N ASN A 19 -23.11 -7.17 -2.38
CA ASN A 19 -22.71 -8.49 -1.91
C ASN A 19 -21.27 -8.54 -1.36
N GLN A 20 -20.63 -7.36 -1.19
CA GLN A 20 -19.30 -7.20 -0.61
C GLN A 20 -18.18 -7.98 -1.34
N TYR A 21 -18.31 -8.15 -2.66
CA TYR A 21 -17.24 -8.72 -3.49
C TYR A 21 -16.10 -7.73 -3.70
N ALA A 22 -16.41 -6.44 -3.66
CA ALA A 22 -15.44 -5.36 -3.76
C ALA A 22 -15.90 -4.13 -2.96
N ALA A 23 -14.95 -3.26 -2.66
CA ALA A 23 -15.21 -1.94 -2.12
C ALA A 23 -14.26 -0.91 -2.74
N PHE A 24 -14.79 0.26 -3.11
CA PHE A 24 -13.95 1.43 -3.35
C PHE A 24 -13.38 1.97 -2.04
N ASN A 25 -12.32 2.76 -2.15
CA ASN A 25 -11.80 3.57 -1.04
C ASN A 25 -12.86 4.49 -0.43
N SER A 26 -12.61 4.90 0.81
CA SER A 26 -13.53 5.71 1.59
C SER A 26 -13.99 7.02 0.92
N PRO A 27 -13.14 7.81 0.22
CA PRO A 27 -13.60 9.02 -0.46
C PRO A 27 -14.71 8.79 -1.49
N VAL A 28 -14.70 7.67 -2.22
CA VAL A 28 -15.79 7.33 -3.14
C VAL A 28 -17.10 7.17 -2.37
N TRP A 29 -17.09 6.44 -1.26
CA TRP A 29 -18.26 6.24 -0.41
C TRP A 29 -18.75 7.51 0.28
N PHE A 30 -17.87 8.47 0.56
CA PHE A 30 -18.24 9.71 1.22
C PHE A 30 -18.80 10.76 0.26
N ASN A 31 -18.32 10.78 -0.98
CA ASN A 31 -18.51 11.93 -1.87
C ASN A 31 -19.40 11.61 -3.09
N VAL A 32 -19.31 10.42 -3.67
CA VAL A 32 -20.02 10.10 -4.91
C VAL A 32 -21.53 10.03 -4.68
N GLY A 33 -22.29 10.83 -5.43
CA GLY A 33 -23.74 10.96 -5.27
C GLY A 33 -24.17 11.88 -4.13
N VAL A 34 -23.22 12.46 -3.38
CA VAL A 34 -23.45 13.46 -2.33
C VAL A 34 -23.03 14.84 -2.82
N GLU A 35 -21.81 14.94 -3.34
CA GLU A 35 -21.24 16.17 -3.87
C GLU A 35 -21.48 16.30 -5.38
N GLU A 36 -21.71 17.51 -5.88
CA GLU A 36 -21.85 17.77 -7.33
C GLU A 36 -20.56 17.42 -8.09
N LYS A 37 -19.41 17.69 -7.48
CA LYS A 37 -18.06 17.40 -8.02
C LYS A 37 -17.25 16.59 -7.00
N PRO A 38 -17.48 15.27 -6.91
CA PRO A 38 -16.94 14.45 -5.83
C PRO A 38 -15.42 14.24 -5.96
N GLN A 39 -14.69 14.36 -4.85
CA GLN A 39 -13.28 13.98 -4.80
C GLN A 39 -13.18 12.46 -4.53
N CYS A 40 -12.72 11.69 -5.52
CA CYS A 40 -12.72 10.22 -5.44
C CYS A 40 -11.38 9.62 -5.02
N SER A 41 -10.27 10.34 -5.24
CA SER A 41 -8.92 9.83 -4.94
C SER A 41 -8.60 9.86 -3.44
N ALA A 42 -7.92 8.82 -2.94
CA ALA A 42 -7.56 8.69 -1.53
C ALA A 42 -6.31 9.49 -1.15
N CYS A 43 -5.32 9.49 -2.02
CA CYS A 43 -4.02 10.07 -1.74
C CYS A 43 -3.44 10.72 -3.00
N PHE A 44 -2.48 11.62 -2.79
CA PHE A 44 -1.79 12.35 -3.85
C PHE A 44 -0.28 12.32 -3.65
N ILE A 45 0.47 12.44 -4.74
CA ILE A 45 1.93 12.69 -4.70
C ILE A 45 2.15 14.15 -5.09
N LEU A 46 2.99 14.88 -4.35
CA LEU A 46 3.28 16.29 -4.58
C LEU A 46 4.70 16.49 -5.11
N GLU A 47 4.86 17.48 -5.99
CA GLU A 47 6.14 17.99 -6.44
C GLU A 47 6.70 19.03 -5.45
N LEU A 48 8.02 19.06 -5.31
CA LEU A 48 8.72 20.06 -4.51
C LEU A 48 10.00 20.49 -5.23
N GLU A 49 10.26 21.80 -5.23
CA GLU A 49 11.44 22.43 -5.82
C GLU A 49 12.17 23.27 -4.75
N ASP A 50 13.46 23.54 -4.95
CA ASP A 50 14.29 24.35 -4.06
C ASP A 50 14.04 25.87 -4.17
N THR A 51 12.77 26.27 -4.01
CA THR A 51 12.34 27.67 -4.01
C THR A 51 11.38 27.92 -2.84
N ARG A 52 11.35 29.15 -2.33
CA ARG A 52 10.44 29.50 -1.22
C ARG A 52 8.98 29.41 -1.67
N GLU A 53 8.74 29.75 -2.94
CA GLU A 53 7.45 29.72 -3.59
C GLU A 53 6.93 28.28 -3.70
N SER A 54 7.78 27.32 -4.05
CA SER A 54 7.43 25.88 -4.05
C SER A 54 7.19 25.34 -2.64
N ILE A 55 8.02 25.71 -1.66
CA ILE A 55 7.83 25.31 -0.24
C ILE A 55 6.50 25.87 0.32
N ALA A 56 6.20 27.14 0.06
CA ALA A 56 4.93 27.74 0.49
C ALA A 56 3.73 27.09 -0.21
N LYS A 57 3.88 26.72 -1.50
CA LYS A 57 2.86 25.98 -2.23
C LYS A 57 2.64 24.58 -1.68
N TRP A 58 3.69 23.86 -1.31
CA TRP A 58 3.59 22.54 -0.68
C TRP A 58 2.71 22.59 0.58
N TYR A 59 2.96 23.57 1.45
CA TYR A 59 2.15 23.81 2.65
C TYR A 59 0.68 24.11 2.33
N ASN A 60 0.44 24.91 1.28
CA ASN A 60 -0.90 25.27 0.84
C ASN A 60 -1.66 24.07 0.24
N ASP A 61 -0.99 23.28 -0.61
CA ASP A 61 -1.61 22.12 -1.27
C ASP A 61 -1.99 21.05 -0.25
N GLU A 62 -1.11 20.77 0.71
CA GLU A 62 -1.41 19.83 1.79
C GLU A 62 -2.57 20.28 2.67
N LEU A 63 -2.70 21.59 2.93
CA LEU A 63 -3.83 22.13 3.68
C LEU A 63 -5.17 21.76 3.02
N PHE A 64 -5.28 21.91 1.71
CA PHE A 64 -6.51 21.57 0.99
C PHE A 64 -6.71 20.06 0.85
N ILE A 65 -5.64 19.30 0.61
CA ILE A 65 -5.71 17.83 0.51
C ILE A 65 -6.21 17.23 1.83
N PHE A 66 -5.65 17.66 2.96
CA PHE A 66 -6.04 17.15 4.28
C PHE A 66 -7.47 17.57 4.63
N ALA A 67 -7.86 18.81 4.32
CA ALA A 67 -9.24 19.27 4.48
C ALA A 67 -10.24 18.40 3.70
N GLY A 68 -9.86 17.90 2.52
CA GLY A 68 -10.64 16.99 1.69
C GLY A 68 -10.69 15.53 2.16
N GLY A 69 -10.06 15.18 3.29
CA GLY A 69 -10.09 13.81 3.82
C GLY A 69 -9.01 12.88 3.25
N SER A 70 -8.08 13.42 2.45
CA SER A 70 -7.08 12.65 1.70
C SER A 70 -5.68 12.85 2.25
N GLY A 71 -4.75 11.97 1.85
CA GLY A 71 -3.34 12.06 2.25
C GLY A 71 -2.40 12.52 1.15
N ALA A 72 -1.18 12.91 1.52
CA ALA A 72 -0.17 13.43 0.58
C ALA A 72 1.22 12.81 0.81
N GLY A 73 1.95 12.58 -0.27
CA GLY A 73 3.34 12.15 -0.22
C GLY A 73 4.25 13.10 -0.99
N VAL A 74 5.47 13.33 -0.49
CA VAL A 74 6.43 14.28 -1.09
C VAL A 74 7.87 13.83 -0.87
N ASN A 75 8.75 14.10 -1.83
CA ASN A 75 10.19 13.93 -1.66
C ASN A 75 10.83 15.29 -1.34
N VAL A 76 11.54 15.39 -0.21
CA VAL A 76 12.20 16.63 0.25
C VAL A 76 13.66 16.75 -0.19
N SER A 77 14.22 15.74 -0.84
CA SER A 77 15.59 15.74 -1.37
C SER A 77 15.88 16.83 -2.40
N PRO A 78 14.91 17.38 -3.15
CA PRO A 78 15.18 18.54 -4.01
C PRO A 78 15.58 19.79 -3.23
N LEU A 79 15.24 19.91 -1.93
CA LEU A 79 15.61 21.07 -1.13
C LEU A 79 17.09 21.05 -0.76
N ARG A 80 17.78 22.19 -0.88
CA ARG A 80 19.19 22.28 -0.47
C ARG A 80 19.38 21.95 1.02
N SER A 81 20.45 21.24 1.34
CA SER A 81 20.76 20.80 2.69
C SER A 81 21.11 21.94 3.64
N SER A 82 21.03 21.69 4.95
CA SER A 82 21.46 22.61 6.01
C SER A 82 22.96 22.97 5.94
N LYS A 83 23.74 22.17 5.21
CA LYS A 83 25.17 22.35 4.98
C LYS A 83 25.47 23.30 3.82
N GLU A 84 24.48 23.61 2.98
CA GLU A 84 24.62 24.48 1.79
C GLU A 84 24.26 25.94 2.08
N HIS A 85 24.81 26.85 1.27
CA HIS A 85 24.58 28.30 1.38
C HIS A 85 23.38 28.78 0.56
N ILE A 86 22.73 29.83 1.03
CA ILE A 86 21.77 30.60 0.25
C ILE A 86 22.53 31.77 -0.40
N ARG A 87 22.33 32.00 -1.71
CA ARG A 87 23.04 33.05 -2.46
C ARG A 87 22.88 34.42 -1.77
N GLY A 88 24.00 35.01 -1.36
CA GLY A 88 24.04 36.31 -0.68
C GLY A 88 23.49 36.31 0.76
N ARG A 89 23.31 35.15 1.38
CA ARG A 89 22.82 34.96 2.76
C ARG A 89 23.63 33.88 3.48
N GLY A 90 23.21 33.51 4.68
CA GLY A 90 23.82 32.43 5.46
C GLY A 90 23.49 31.02 4.92
N LYS A 91 23.65 30.02 5.79
CA LYS A 91 23.31 28.63 5.48
C LYS A 91 21.80 28.42 5.39
N SER A 92 21.40 27.44 4.61
CA SER A 92 20.02 26.94 4.57
C SER A 92 19.61 26.35 5.92
N SER A 93 18.31 26.39 6.23
CA SER A 93 17.76 25.65 7.37
C SER A 93 17.64 24.14 7.08
N GLY A 94 17.74 23.72 5.83
CA GLY A 94 17.64 22.33 5.38
C GLY A 94 16.21 21.76 5.40
N PRO A 95 15.96 20.65 4.67
CA PRO A 95 14.64 20.00 4.59
C PRO A 95 14.05 19.60 5.95
N VAL A 96 14.85 19.12 6.91
CA VAL A 96 14.35 18.69 8.23
C VAL A 96 13.71 19.85 9.00
N SER A 97 14.19 21.09 8.79
CA SER A 97 13.57 22.27 9.38
C SER A 97 12.23 22.61 8.73
N PHE A 98 12.13 22.54 7.41
CA PHE A 98 10.86 22.79 6.70
C PHE A 98 9.81 21.72 7.01
N MET A 99 10.23 20.46 7.20
CA MET A 99 9.35 19.38 7.64
C MET A 99 8.61 19.69 8.94
N LYS A 100 9.22 20.41 9.90
CA LYS A 100 8.53 20.83 11.13
C LYS A 100 7.35 21.77 10.83
N GLY A 101 7.50 22.65 9.84
CA GLY A 101 6.41 23.52 9.39
C GLY A 101 5.28 22.74 8.75
N ALA A 102 5.60 21.81 7.85
CA ALA A 102 4.61 20.94 7.23
C ALA A 102 3.87 20.04 8.25
N ASP A 103 4.59 19.50 9.23
CA ASP A 103 4.03 18.70 10.31
C ASP A 103 3.05 19.50 11.18
N ALA A 104 3.38 20.76 11.51
CA ALA A 104 2.48 21.64 12.26
C ALA A 104 1.18 21.95 11.48
N ILE A 105 1.26 22.12 10.16
CA ILE A 105 0.08 22.30 9.29
C ILE A 105 -0.78 21.04 9.31
N ALA A 106 -0.17 19.87 9.15
CA ALA A 106 -0.85 18.58 9.21
C ALA A 106 -1.54 18.35 10.57
N GLY A 107 -0.89 18.73 11.68
CA GLY A 107 -1.47 18.65 13.03
C GLY A 107 -2.61 19.64 13.29
N THR A 108 -2.63 20.78 12.60
CA THR A 108 -3.70 21.79 12.73
C THR A 108 -4.99 21.33 12.06
N ILE A 109 -4.89 20.54 10.99
CA ILE A 109 -6.03 20.12 10.17
C ILE A 109 -6.41 18.69 10.52
N LYS A 110 -7.51 18.53 11.25
CA LYS A 110 -8.16 17.23 11.36
C LYS A 110 -8.82 16.91 10.02
N SER A 111 -8.39 15.82 9.40
CA SER A 111 -8.73 15.50 8.02
C SER A 111 -10.24 15.32 7.83
N GLY A 112 -10.84 16.04 6.87
CA GLY A 112 -12.27 15.99 6.60
C GLY A 112 -13.19 16.54 7.70
N GLY A 113 -12.68 17.38 8.63
CA GLY A 113 -13.48 17.95 9.72
C GLY A 113 -13.95 16.95 10.78
N LYS A 114 -13.47 15.70 10.71
CA LYS A 114 -13.71 14.63 11.69
C LYS A 114 -12.40 14.27 12.38
N THR A 115 -12.45 13.49 13.46
CA THR A 115 -11.36 13.18 14.40
C THR A 115 -10.10 12.47 13.84
N ARG A 116 -9.91 12.38 12.51
CA ARG A 116 -8.79 11.66 11.89
C ARG A 116 -7.58 12.59 11.65
N ARG A 117 -6.38 12.15 12.01
CA ARG A 117 -5.12 12.87 11.71
C ARG A 117 -4.86 12.90 10.19
N ALA A 118 -4.20 13.95 9.73
CA ALA A 118 -3.68 14.01 8.36
C ALA A 118 -2.71 12.84 8.09
N ALA A 119 -2.78 12.27 6.89
CA ALA A 119 -1.90 11.19 6.46
C ALA A 119 -0.85 11.73 5.50
N LYS A 120 0.42 11.71 5.91
CA LYS A 120 1.54 12.30 5.17
C LYS A 120 2.70 11.33 5.06
N MET A 121 3.31 11.23 3.88
CA MET A 121 4.62 10.58 3.67
C MET A 121 5.66 11.62 3.29
N VAL A 122 6.84 11.54 3.91
CA VAL A 122 8.01 12.35 3.53
C VAL A 122 9.15 11.42 3.15
N VAL A 123 9.71 11.63 1.96
CA VAL A 123 10.81 10.82 1.43
C VAL A 123 12.10 11.64 1.38
N MET A 124 13.22 11.04 1.77
CA MET A 124 14.57 11.58 1.55
C MET A 124 15.49 10.53 0.91
N ASN A 125 16.24 10.93 -0.10
CA ASN A 125 17.24 10.09 -0.77
C ASN A 125 18.46 9.93 0.14
N VAL A 126 19.04 8.73 0.11
CA VAL A 126 20.11 8.33 1.04
C VAL A 126 21.44 9.08 0.86
N ASP A 127 21.64 9.75 -0.27
CA ASP A 127 22.80 10.59 -0.59
C ASP A 127 22.64 12.06 -0.16
N HIS A 128 21.50 12.42 0.42
CA HIS A 128 21.26 13.79 0.87
C HIS A 128 22.12 14.15 2.10
N PRO A 129 22.75 15.33 2.19
CA PRO A 129 23.66 15.68 3.30
C PRO A 129 23.02 15.74 4.69
N ASP A 130 21.70 15.91 4.78
CA ASP A 130 20.93 15.90 6.03
C ASP A 130 20.32 14.52 6.36
N ILE A 131 20.70 13.45 5.65
CA ILE A 131 20.07 12.11 5.79
C ILE A 131 20.08 11.58 7.22
N ARG A 132 21.18 11.78 7.97
CA ARG A 132 21.26 11.29 9.35
C ARG A 132 20.26 11.99 10.26
N ASP A 133 20.11 13.31 10.12
CA ASP A 133 19.14 14.07 10.90
C ASP A 133 17.71 13.71 10.53
N PHE A 134 17.45 13.44 9.25
CA PHE A 134 16.16 12.93 8.77
C PHE A 134 15.82 11.57 9.39
N ILE A 135 16.77 10.62 9.43
CA ILE A 135 16.53 9.28 9.99
C ILE A 135 16.15 9.37 11.47
N VAL A 136 16.86 10.18 12.27
CA VAL A 136 16.67 10.20 13.72
C VAL A 136 15.67 11.24 14.22
N CYS A 137 15.06 12.05 13.33
CA CYS A 137 14.26 13.19 13.74
C CYS A 137 13.07 12.79 14.63
N LYS A 138 12.33 11.76 14.23
CA LYS A 138 11.17 11.26 14.97
C LYS A 138 11.59 10.51 16.23
N TRP A 139 12.64 9.69 16.16
CA TRP A 139 13.20 9.02 17.33
C TRP A 139 13.58 10.01 18.43
N LYS A 140 14.29 11.11 18.10
CA LYS A 140 14.65 12.15 19.06
C LYS A 140 13.44 12.83 19.69
N GLU A 141 12.34 13.01 18.96
CA GLU A 141 11.10 13.57 19.51
C GLU A 141 10.36 12.57 20.40
N GLU A 142 10.36 11.28 20.06
CA GLU A 142 9.79 10.23 20.91
C GLU A 142 10.56 10.04 22.22
N GLU A 143 11.89 10.17 22.22
CA GLU A 143 12.66 10.16 23.47
C GLU A 143 12.25 11.30 24.40
N LYS A 144 11.91 12.49 23.87
CA LYS A 144 11.35 13.58 24.66
C LYS A 144 9.97 13.21 25.20
N ALA A 145 9.11 12.59 24.39
CA ALA A 145 7.81 12.14 24.85
C ALA A 145 7.93 11.12 25.99
N ARG A 146 8.83 10.12 25.85
CA ARG A 146 9.11 9.12 26.90
C ARG A 146 9.62 9.77 28.18
N ALA A 147 10.51 10.75 28.08
CA ALA A 147 11.00 11.49 29.24
C ALA A 147 9.88 12.27 29.94
N LEU A 148 8.98 12.92 29.19
CA LEU A 148 7.82 13.62 29.74
C LEU A 148 6.83 12.65 30.40
N ILE A 149 6.54 11.52 29.76
CA ILE A 149 5.66 10.48 30.32
C ILE A 149 6.26 9.92 31.62
N ALA A 150 7.57 9.69 31.67
CA ALA A 150 8.27 9.25 32.88
C ALA A 150 8.19 10.27 34.03
N LEU A 151 8.01 11.56 33.73
CA LEU A 151 7.76 12.63 34.71
C LEU A 151 6.30 12.75 35.14
N GLY A 152 5.41 11.88 34.64
CA GLY A 152 3.99 11.82 35.01
C GLY A 152 3.05 12.55 34.06
N PHE A 153 3.51 13.01 32.89
CA PHE A 153 2.61 13.48 31.85
C PHE A 153 1.84 12.30 31.22
N GLY A 154 0.65 12.56 30.68
CA GLY A 154 -0.20 11.51 30.10
C GLY A 154 0.44 10.83 28.89
N ASP A 155 0.22 9.52 28.78
CA ASP A 155 0.76 8.63 27.73
C ASP A 155 -0.18 8.45 26.54
N ALA A 156 -1.37 9.07 26.58
CA ALA A 156 -2.35 8.97 25.51
C ALA A 156 -1.78 9.51 24.18
N ILE A 157 -1.95 8.75 23.10
CA ILE A 157 -1.47 9.11 21.75
C ILE A 157 -2.05 10.45 21.28
N ASP A 158 -3.30 10.75 21.66
CA ASP A 158 -4.01 12.01 21.39
C ASP A 158 -3.87 13.04 22.54
N GLY A 159 -3.03 12.73 23.53
CA GLY A 159 -2.75 13.56 24.69
C GLY A 159 -1.75 14.68 24.42
N ASP A 160 -1.57 15.52 25.44
CA ASP A 160 -0.78 16.76 25.37
C ASP A 160 0.67 16.52 24.92
N VAL A 161 1.34 15.47 25.41
CA VAL A 161 2.73 15.16 25.06
C VAL A 161 2.90 14.97 23.55
N TYR A 162 2.12 14.07 22.96
CA TYR A 162 2.23 13.74 21.53
C TYR A 162 1.72 14.86 20.61
N ASN A 163 0.85 15.75 21.11
CA ASN A 163 0.38 16.91 20.35
C ASN A 163 1.41 18.06 20.31
N ASN A 164 2.42 18.05 21.19
CA ASN A 164 3.42 19.14 21.32
C ASN A 164 4.84 18.73 20.89
N ILE A 165 5.01 17.56 20.27
CA ILE A 165 6.28 17.14 19.66
C ILE A 165 6.16 17.10 18.14
N PHE A 166 7.28 17.24 17.45
CA PHE A 166 7.30 17.29 15.99
C PHE A 166 7.31 15.89 15.34
N PHE A 167 7.00 15.88 14.04
CA PHE A 167 7.07 14.74 13.13
C PHE A 167 6.10 13.60 13.44
N GLN A 168 5.02 13.89 14.19
CA GLN A 168 4.00 12.89 14.56
C GLN A 168 2.89 12.75 13.52
N ASN A 169 2.79 13.68 12.57
CA ASN A 169 1.78 13.68 11.51
C ASN A 169 2.34 13.22 10.16
N ALA A 170 3.57 12.69 10.15
CA ALA A 170 4.22 12.14 8.97
C ALA A 170 4.80 10.74 9.24
N ASN A 171 4.71 9.90 8.22
CA ASN A 171 5.55 8.72 8.07
C ASN A 171 6.74 9.14 7.21
N ASN A 172 7.96 8.86 7.66
CA ASN A 172 9.18 9.17 6.94
C ASN A 172 9.68 7.92 6.22
N SER A 173 10.29 8.07 5.05
CA SER A 173 10.93 6.96 4.36
C SER A 173 12.26 7.38 3.75
N VAL A 174 13.27 6.54 3.93
CA VAL A 174 14.56 6.69 3.23
C VAL A 174 14.50 5.95 1.91
N ARG A 175 14.86 6.64 0.84
CA ARG A 175 14.90 6.10 -0.51
C ARG A 175 16.34 5.76 -0.90
N VAL A 176 16.58 4.47 -1.14
CA VAL A 176 17.91 3.88 -1.38
C VAL A 176 18.02 3.33 -2.80
N THR A 177 19.24 3.31 -3.34
CA THR A 177 19.56 2.69 -4.64
C THR A 177 20.16 1.29 -4.45
N ASP A 178 20.18 0.49 -5.53
CA ASP A 178 20.90 -0.80 -5.53
C ASP A 178 22.39 -0.60 -5.19
N GLU A 179 23.01 0.48 -5.68
CA GLU A 179 24.39 0.87 -5.37
C GLU A 179 24.62 1.09 -3.86
N PHE A 180 23.73 1.85 -3.20
CA PHE A 180 23.82 2.04 -1.75
C PHE A 180 23.74 0.71 -1.00
N MET A 181 22.79 -0.16 -1.38
CA MET A 181 22.61 -1.45 -0.73
C MET A 181 23.84 -2.34 -0.90
N GLU A 182 24.43 -2.38 -2.10
CA GLU A 182 25.68 -3.10 -2.35
C GLU A 182 26.83 -2.55 -1.49
N SER A 183 27.00 -1.23 -1.43
CA SER A 183 28.04 -0.61 -0.62
C SER A 183 27.82 -0.87 0.88
N ALA A 184 26.58 -0.88 1.38
CA ALA A 184 26.27 -1.20 2.77
C ALA A 184 26.62 -2.67 3.11
N LEU A 185 26.32 -3.59 2.20
CA LEU A 185 26.70 -5.00 2.33
C LEU A 185 28.23 -5.18 2.34
N LYS A 186 28.95 -4.47 1.46
CA LYS A 186 30.41 -4.52 1.33
C LYS A 186 31.17 -3.66 2.34
N ASN A 187 30.48 -2.88 3.18
CA ASN A 187 31.07 -1.94 4.13
C ASN A 187 31.86 -0.79 3.49
N GLU A 188 31.42 -0.34 2.32
CA GLU A 188 32.12 0.67 1.51
C GLU A 188 31.75 2.11 1.90
N PRO A 189 32.61 3.09 1.54
CA PRO A 189 32.28 4.50 1.70
C PRO A 189 31.04 4.91 0.89
N TRP A 190 30.30 5.90 1.41
CA TRP A 190 29.15 6.52 0.77
C TRP A 190 29.29 8.03 0.78
N GLU A 191 29.04 8.67 -0.35
CA GLU A 191 29.17 10.11 -0.53
C GLU A 191 27.82 10.81 -0.33
N LEU A 192 27.81 11.83 0.52
CA LEU A 192 26.70 12.76 0.68
C LEU A 192 26.96 14.01 -0.17
N LYS A 193 26.06 14.28 -1.12
CA LYS A 193 26.30 15.24 -2.20
C LYS A 193 25.44 16.49 -2.04
N ALA A 194 26.03 17.67 -2.23
CA ALA A 194 25.31 18.93 -2.25
C ALA A 194 24.21 18.87 -3.32
N VAL A 195 22.99 19.28 -2.97
CA VAL A 195 21.85 19.24 -3.89
C VAL A 195 22.04 20.24 -5.03
N THR A 196 22.64 21.40 -4.73
CA THR A 196 22.79 22.50 -5.70
C THR A 196 23.99 22.38 -6.63
N THR A 197 25.06 21.69 -6.22
CA THR A 197 26.32 21.58 -6.99
C THR A 197 26.70 20.15 -7.38
N GLY A 198 26.16 19.13 -6.69
CA GLY A 198 26.55 17.73 -6.85
C GLY A 198 27.90 17.37 -6.21
N GLU A 199 28.61 18.33 -5.61
CA GLU A 199 29.89 18.12 -4.95
C GLU A 199 29.74 17.32 -3.66
N VAL A 200 30.73 16.50 -3.33
CA VAL A 200 30.75 15.72 -2.09
C VAL A 200 30.96 16.67 -0.90
N ILE A 201 29.95 16.74 -0.03
CA ILE A 201 30.00 17.52 1.21
C ILE A 201 30.61 16.70 2.35
N GLU A 202 30.28 15.42 2.40
CA GLU A 202 30.73 14.50 3.42
C GLU A 202 30.81 13.08 2.87
N THR A 203 31.78 12.29 3.31
CA THR A 203 31.86 10.85 3.04
C THR A 203 31.67 10.09 4.34
N THR A 204 30.86 9.04 4.31
CA THR A 204 30.56 8.17 5.46
C THR A 204 30.62 6.70 5.08
N ASN A 205 30.25 5.77 5.96
CA ASN A 205 30.12 4.36 5.64
C ASN A 205 28.64 4.05 5.32
N ALA A 206 28.39 3.37 4.20
CA ALA A 206 27.03 2.99 3.80
C ALA A 206 26.34 2.10 4.86
N ARG A 207 27.10 1.18 5.48
CA ARG A 207 26.59 0.27 6.52
C ARG A 207 26.14 1.01 7.77
N ASP A 208 26.83 2.09 8.13
CA ASP A 208 26.46 2.89 9.31
C ASP A 208 25.13 3.60 9.09
N ILE A 209 24.87 4.12 7.87
CA ILE A 209 23.55 4.68 7.54
C ILE A 209 22.47 3.60 7.59
N LEU A 210 22.70 2.42 7.00
CA LEU A 210 21.72 1.33 6.99
C LEU A 210 21.41 0.84 8.42
N ARG A 211 22.42 0.77 9.29
CA ARG A 211 22.24 0.46 10.72
C ARG A 211 21.42 1.54 11.42
N LEU A 212 21.71 2.82 11.17
CA LEU A 212 20.97 3.93 11.77
C LEU A 212 19.48 3.91 11.37
N ILE A 213 19.17 3.59 10.11
CA ILE A 213 17.79 3.38 9.63
C ILE A 213 17.12 2.26 10.43
N SER A 214 17.81 1.12 10.57
CA SER A 214 17.27 -0.05 11.28
C SER A 214 17.03 0.22 12.76
N GLU A 215 17.97 0.90 13.43
CA GLU A 215 17.86 1.28 14.84
C GLU A 215 16.73 2.29 15.07
N ALA A 216 16.62 3.33 14.24
CA ALA A 216 15.53 4.29 14.33
C ALA A 216 14.16 3.60 14.13
N ALA A 217 14.02 2.76 13.10
CA ALA A 217 12.80 2.01 12.85
C ALA A 217 12.43 1.07 14.01
N TRP A 218 13.42 0.45 14.66
CA TRP A 218 13.17 -0.34 15.87
C TRP A 218 12.67 0.51 17.04
N HIS A 219 13.20 1.73 17.18
CA HIS A 219 12.84 2.62 18.28
C HIS A 219 11.48 3.31 18.11
N CYS A 220 11.10 3.72 16.89
CA CYS A 220 9.89 4.54 16.67
C CYS A 220 9.08 4.17 15.42
N ALA A 221 9.31 2.99 14.83
CA ALA A 221 8.66 2.51 13.60
C ALA A 221 8.93 3.39 12.35
N ASP A 222 9.91 4.29 12.42
CA ASP A 222 10.30 5.20 11.35
C ASP A 222 11.83 5.38 11.29
N PRO A 223 12.43 5.64 10.11
CA PRO A 223 11.77 5.73 8.81
C PRO A 223 11.56 4.36 8.16
N GLY A 224 10.58 4.27 7.26
CA GLY A 224 10.47 3.18 6.29
C GLY A 224 11.60 3.21 5.24
N MET A 225 11.63 2.20 4.37
CA MET A 225 12.60 2.11 3.27
C MET A 225 11.92 1.94 1.92
N GLN A 226 12.43 2.63 0.90
CA GLN A 226 11.98 2.54 -0.49
C GLN A 226 13.17 2.28 -1.42
N TYR A 227 13.01 1.38 -2.39
CA TYR A 227 14.08 0.96 -3.30
C TYR A 227 13.96 1.67 -4.65
N ASP A 228 14.61 2.82 -4.77
CA ASP A 228 14.51 3.76 -5.90
C ASP A 228 14.79 3.12 -7.27
N THR A 229 15.86 2.31 -7.34
CA THR A 229 16.28 1.63 -8.57
C THR A 229 15.24 0.60 -9.00
N THR A 230 14.70 -0.18 -8.07
CA THR A 230 13.64 -1.16 -8.33
C THR A 230 12.35 -0.44 -8.76
N ILE A 231 11.90 0.57 -8.00
CA ILE A 231 10.69 1.35 -8.32
C ILE A 231 10.77 1.89 -9.76
N ASN A 232 11.88 2.55 -10.12
CA ASN A 232 12.03 3.13 -11.46
C ASN A 232 12.28 2.10 -12.56
N ARG A 233 12.70 0.86 -12.23
CA ARG A 233 12.81 -0.25 -13.19
C ARG A 233 11.44 -0.73 -13.67
N TRP A 234 10.43 -0.66 -12.80
CA TRP A 234 9.03 -1.02 -13.07
C TRP A 234 8.16 0.18 -13.48
N HIS A 235 8.77 1.34 -13.75
CA HIS A 235 8.04 2.57 -14.09
C HIS A 235 7.53 2.58 -15.54
N THR A 236 6.21 2.56 -15.68
CA THR A 236 5.52 2.55 -16.98
C THR A 236 5.62 3.88 -17.73
N ALA A 237 5.84 5.00 -17.04
CA ALA A 237 5.89 6.34 -17.63
C ALA A 237 7.26 7.05 -17.49
N SER A 238 8.34 6.27 -17.56
CA SER A 238 9.71 6.75 -17.31
C SER A 238 10.27 7.75 -18.33
N VAL A 239 9.66 7.91 -19.51
CA VAL A 239 10.05 8.97 -20.46
C VAL A 239 9.50 10.33 -20.02
N THR A 240 8.33 10.35 -19.37
CA THR A 240 7.72 11.60 -18.88
C THR A 240 8.46 12.15 -17.66
N GLY A 241 8.89 11.28 -16.74
CA GLY A 241 9.59 11.71 -15.53
C GLY A 241 9.94 10.55 -14.62
N ARG A 242 10.77 10.82 -13.62
CA ARG A 242 11.18 9.84 -12.61
C ARG A 242 10.13 9.75 -11.50
N ILE A 243 9.91 8.56 -10.94
CA ILE A 243 9.18 8.40 -9.68
C ILE A 243 10.12 8.81 -8.54
N THR A 244 9.80 9.91 -7.86
CA THR A 244 10.62 10.44 -6.76
C THR A 244 10.02 10.23 -5.39
N ALA A 245 8.71 9.99 -5.29
CA ALA A 245 8.00 9.81 -4.04
C ALA A 245 7.02 8.64 -4.12
N SER A 246 6.21 8.48 -3.07
CA SER A 246 5.06 7.59 -2.99
C SER A 246 3.98 8.31 -2.21
N ASN A 247 2.75 7.83 -2.27
CA ASN A 247 1.67 8.24 -1.35
C ASN A 247 1.95 7.82 0.13
N PRO A 248 1.10 8.24 1.10
CA PRO A 248 1.23 7.95 2.53
C PRO A 248 1.44 6.49 2.95
N CYS A 249 0.88 5.55 2.18
CA CYS A 249 0.88 4.13 2.52
C CYS A 249 1.91 3.31 1.72
N SER A 250 2.72 3.98 0.88
CA SER A 250 3.81 3.39 0.10
C SER A 250 3.41 2.30 -0.92
N GLU A 251 2.14 2.21 -1.29
CA GLU A 251 1.58 1.26 -2.27
C GLU A 251 1.36 1.85 -3.66
N TYR A 252 1.46 3.18 -3.80
CA TYR A 252 1.21 3.89 -5.04
C TYR A 252 2.45 4.71 -5.46
N MET A 253 3.06 4.27 -6.55
CA MET A 253 4.30 4.79 -7.12
C MET A 253 4.07 5.33 -8.53
N HIS A 254 3.96 6.66 -8.64
CA HIS A 254 3.87 7.32 -9.95
C HIS A 254 4.57 8.67 -9.96
N LEU A 255 4.44 9.41 -11.07
CA LEU A 255 4.92 10.77 -11.25
C LEU A 255 4.43 11.69 -10.12
N ASN A 256 5.14 12.80 -9.92
CA ASN A 256 4.66 13.83 -9.00
C ASN A 256 3.38 14.49 -9.53
N ASN A 257 2.62 15.08 -8.61
CA ASN A 257 1.31 15.67 -8.86
C ASN A 257 0.32 14.63 -9.42
N SER A 258 0.30 13.42 -8.88
CA SER A 258 -0.57 12.32 -9.33
C SER A 258 -1.57 11.93 -8.24
N ALA A 259 -2.56 11.10 -8.61
CA ALA A 259 -3.69 10.76 -7.75
C ALA A 259 -3.96 9.26 -7.70
N CYS A 260 -4.22 8.75 -6.49
CA CYS A 260 -4.42 7.33 -6.23
C CYS A 260 -5.92 6.99 -6.14
N ASN A 261 -6.44 6.25 -7.14
CA ASN A 261 -7.84 5.83 -7.25
C ASN A 261 -7.99 4.35 -6.88
N LEU A 262 -8.57 4.05 -5.72
CA LEU A 262 -8.41 2.76 -5.05
C LEU A 262 -9.69 1.94 -4.97
N ALA A 263 -9.56 0.62 -5.13
CA ALA A 263 -10.59 -0.37 -4.82
C ALA A 263 -9.94 -1.68 -4.35
N SER A 264 -10.69 -2.52 -3.64
CA SER A 264 -10.20 -3.83 -3.20
C SER A 264 -11.27 -4.90 -3.32
N LEU A 265 -10.87 -6.07 -3.80
CA LEU A 265 -11.68 -7.28 -3.88
C LEU A 265 -11.64 -8.06 -2.56
N ASN A 266 -12.71 -8.75 -2.19
CA ASN A 266 -12.73 -9.66 -1.04
C ASN A 266 -12.46 -11.11 -1.51
N LEU A 267 -11.26 -11.64 -1.26
CA LEU A 267 -10.87 -12.97 -1.75
C LEU A 267 -11.76 -14.12 -1.23
N MET A 268 -12.36 -13.97 -0.05
CA MET A 268 -13.26 -14.99 0.51
C MET A 268 -14.56 -15.16 -0.26
N LYS A 269 -14.95 -14.18 -1.08
CA LYS A 269 -16.15 -14.25 -1.93
C LYS A 269 -15.92 -15.03 -3.23
N PHE A 270 -14.66 -15.37 -3.54
CA PHE A 270 -14.29 -16.12 -4.75
C PHE A 270 -13.90 -17.57 -4.42
N ILE A 271 -14.60 -18.17 -3.47
CA ILE A 271 -14.46 -19.59 -3.12
C ILE A 271 -15.74 -20.30 -3.54
N LYS A 272 -15.61 -21.34 -4.36
CA LYS A 272 -16.74 -22.19 -4.77
C LYS A 272 -17.14 -23.13 -3.65
N GLU A 273 -18.31 -23.76 -3.80
CA GLU A 273 -18.83 -24.74 -2.83
C GLU A 273 -17.88 -25.93 -2.62
N ASP A 274 -17.13 -26.33 -3.65
CA ASP A 274 -16.11 -27.38 -3.57
C ASP A 274 -14.78 -26.91 -2.94
N GLY A 275 -14.73 -25.66 -2.49
CA GLY A 275 -13.56 -25.03 -1.90
C GLY A 275 -12.54 -24.53 -2.91
N SER A 276 -12.70 -24.73 -4.22
CA SER A 276 -11.80 -24.20 -5.27
C SER A 276 -11.95 -22.68 -5.46
N PHE A 277 -10.95 -22.02 -6.06
CA PHE A 277 -11.01 -20.58 -6.30
C PHE A 277 -11.79 -20.28 -7.59
N ASP A 278 -12.73 -19.34 -7.51
CA ASP A 278 -13.64 -18.96 -8.60
C ASP A 278 -13.01 -17.96 -9.57
N VAL A 279 -12.22 -18.49 -10.48
CA VAL A 279 -11.49 -17.74 -11.51
C VAL A 279 -12.42 -16.87 -12.37
N ASP A 280 -13.58 -17.38 -12.78
CA ASP A 280 -14.45 -16.69 -13.74
C ASP A 280 -15.13 -15.48 -13.10
N SER A 281 -15.70 -15.67 -11.91
CA SER A 281 -16.27 -14.57 -11.13
C SER A 281 -15.21 -13.54 -10.74
N PHE A 282 -14.01 -13.98 -10.37
CA PHE A 282 -12.89 -13.08 -10.05
C PHE A 282 -12.51 -12.21 -11.24
N ARG A 283 -12.29 -12.80 -12.42
CA ARG A 283 -12.00 -12.05 -13.64
C ARG A 283 -13.11 -11.08 -14.01
N HIS A 284 -14.37 -11.49 -13.87
CA HIS A 284 -15.50 -10.61 -14.14
C HIS A 284 -15.56 -9.42 -13.18
N ALA A 285 -15.36 -9.64 -11.87
CA ALA A 285 -15.29 -8.57 -10.89
C ALA A 285 -14.14 -7.59 -11.20
N VAL A 286 -12.96 -8.09 -11.56
CA VAL A 286 -11.82 -7.26 -11.99
C VAL A 286 -12.23 -6.36 -13.18
N ARG A 287 -12.86 -6.92 -14.22
CA ARG A 287 -13.30 -6.15 -15.39
C ARG A 287 -14.24 -5.00 -14.99
N VAL A 288 -15.27 -5.30 -14.22
CA VAL A 288 -16.29 -4.31 -13.83
C VAL A 288 -15.66 -3.20 -12.96
N ILE A 289 -14.79 -3.56 -12.01
CA ILE A 289 -14.14 -2.57 -11.14
C ILE A 289 -13.15 -1.70 -11.91
N ILE A 290 -12.38 -2.26 -12.84
CA ILE A 290 -11.45 -1.45 -13.66
C ILE A 290 -12.22 -0.46 -14.55
N ILE A 291 -13.33 -0.87 -15.16
CA ILE A 291 -14.19 0.04 -15.92
C ILE A 291 -14.73 1.15 -15.00
N ALA A 292 -15.20 0.80 -13.80
CA ALA A 292 -15.70 1.77 -12.83
C ALA A 292 -14.61 2.76 -12.38
N GLN A 293 -13.39 2.29 -12.09
CA GLN A 293 -12.25 3.14 -11.73
C GLN A 293 -11.84 4.07 -12.88
N ASP A 294 -11.84 3.59 -14.14
CA ASP A 294 -11.56 4.45 -15.30
C ASP A 294 -12.61 5.57 -15.47
N ILE A 295 -13.90 5.26 -15.26
CA ILE A 295 -14.97 6.26 -15.26
C ILE A 295 -14.76 7.27 -14.12
N LEU A 296 -14.42 6.79 -12.91
CA LEU A 296 -14.20 7.63 -11.72
C LEU A 296 -13.12 8.70 -11.95
N VAL A 297 -12.02 8.38 -12.64
CA VAL A 297 -10.96 9.38 -12.97
C VAL A 297 -11.54 10.61 -13.68
N SER A 298 -12.53 10.42 -14.55
CA SER A 298 -13.10 11.51 -15.34
C SER A 298 -14.16 12.30 -14.57
N GLY A 299 -14.84 11.63 -13.63
CA GLY A 299 -15.88 12.22 -12.78
C GLY A 299 -15.37 12.83 -11.47
N SER A 300 -14.09 12.62 -11.13
CA SER A 300 -13.50 13.14 -9.89
C SER A 300 -13.13 14.62 -9.99
N SER A 301 -13.28 15.34 -8.89
CA SER A 301 -12.57 16.59 -8.65
C SER A 301 -11.18 16.33 -8.07
N TYR A 302 -10.28 17.29 -8.23
CA TYR A 302 -8.89 17.21 -7.79
C TYR A 302 -8.46 18.50 -7.07
N PRO A 303 -7.54 18.41 -6.09
CA PRO A 303 -7.19 19.53 -5.23
C PRO A 303 -6.37 20.62 -5.94
N THR A 304 -5.67 20.30 -7.03
CA THR A 304 -4.88 21.26 -7.82
C THR A 304 -4.99 20.98 -9.31
N GLU A 305 -4.80 22.00 -10.14
CA GLU A 305 -4.80 21.88 -11.61
C GLU A 305 -3.70 20.91 -12.12
N LYS A 306 -2.52 20.92 -11.48
CA LYS A 306 -1.43 19.99 -11.83
C LYS A 306 -1.85 18.54 -11.60
N ILE A 307 -2.49 18.26 -10.46
CA ILE A 307 -3.00 16.93 -10.12
C ILE A 307 -4.12 16.51 -11.07
N GLU A 308 -5.06 17.41 -11.35
CA GLU A 308 -6.15 17.14 -12.29
C GLU A 308 -5.62 16.78 -13.68
N LYS A 309 -4.68 17.57 -14.19
CA LYS A 309 -4.08 17.34 -15.51
C LYS A 309 -3.39 15.98 -15.57
N ASN A 310 -2.54 15.68 -14.58
CA ASN A 310 -1.79 14.43 -14.53
C ASN A 310 -2.74 13.22 -14.43
N ALA A 311 -3.69 13.24 -13.49
CA ALA A 311 -4.65 12.15 -13.31
C ALA A 311 -5.47 11.86 -14.59
N LYS A 312 -5.82 12.90 -15.35
CA LYS A 312 -6.50 12.74 -16.65
C LYS A 312 -5.57 12.22 -17.75
N ASP A 313 -4.32 12.67 -17.76
CA ASP A 313 -3.33 12.30 -18.77
C ASP A 313 -2.81 10.86 -18.61
N PHE A 314 -2.75 10.34 -17.39
CA PHE A 314 -2.15 9.04 -17.04
C PHE A 314 -3.12 7.99 -16.50
N ARG A 315 -4.27 8.42 -15.98
CA ARG A 315 -5.42 7.58 -15.61
C ARG A 315 -5.04 6.44 -14.66
N GLU A 316 -4.32 6.77 -13.62
CA GLU A 316 -3.78 5.84 -12.64
C GLU A 316 -4.89 5.23 -11.78
N LEU A 317 -4.92 3.91 -11.73
CA LEU A 317 -5.84 3.15 -10.90
C LEU A 317 -5.05 2.30 -9.91
N GLY A 318 -5.75 1.79 -8.90
CA GLY A 318 -5.22 0.90 -7.90
C GLY A 318 -6.28 -0.08 -7.44
N LEU A 319 -6.41 -1.20 -8.16
CA LEU A 319 -7.16 -2.35 -7.71
C LEU A 319 -6.26 -3.28 -6.88
N GLY A 320 -6.72 -3.64 -5.69
CA GLY A 320 -6.08 -4.62 -4.84
C GLY A 320 -7.08 -5.67 -4.35
N TYR A 321 -6.72 -6.33 -3.26
CA TYR A 321 -7.60 -7.26 -2.56
C TYR A 321 -7.39 -7.16 -1.05
N ALA A 322 -8.34 -7.70 -0.30
CA ALA A 322 -8.24 -8.00 1.11
C ALA A 322 -8.33 -9.52 1.32
N ASN A 323 -8.17 -9.95 2.57
CA ASN A 323 -8.46 -11.32 2.99
C ASN A 323 -7.47 -12.40 2.51
N LEU A 324 -6.24 -12.07 2.11
CA LEU A 324 -5.29 -13.11 1.68
C LEU A 324 -4.95 -14.07 2.83
N GLY A 325 -4.67 -13.56 4.03
CA GLY A 325 -4.38 -14.39 5.19
C GLY A 325 -5.53 -15.34 5.53
N ALA A 326 -6.76 -14.83 5.53
CA ALA A 326 -7.97 -15.62 5.72
C ALA A 326 -8.16 -16.67 4.61
N PHE A 327 -7.92 -16.30 3.35
CA PHE A 327 -8.02 -17.22 2.23
C PHE A 327 -7.04 -18.39 2.33
N LEU A 328 -5.78 -18.12 2.73
CA LEU A 328 -4.79 -19.18 2.94
C LEU A 328 -5.14 -20.06 4.14
N MET A 329 -5.60 -19.45 5.25
CA MET A 329 -6.07 -20.19 6.42
C MET A 329 -7.26 -21.10 6.07
N TYR A 330 -8.24 -20.59 5.31
CA TYR A 330 -9.37 -21.37 4.82
C TYR A 330 -8.91 -22.61 4.05
N LYS A 331 -7.87 -22.47 3.21
CA LYS A 331 -7.27 -23.59 2.46
C LYS A 331 -6.46 -24.57 3.32
N GLY A 332 -6.33 -24.31 4.62
CA GLY A 332 -5.47 -25.11 5.51
C GLY A 332 -3.98 -24.90 5.24
N LEU A 333 -3.60 -23.76 4.65
CA LEU A 333 -2.22 -23.47 4.28
C LEU A 333 -1.59 -22.46 5.25
N PRO A 334 -0.39 -22.74 5.79
CA PRO A 334 0.37 -21.75 6.53
C PRO A 334 0.67 -20.54 5.65
N TYR A 335 0.53 -19.33 6.21
CA TYR A 335 0.84 -18.09 5.49
C TYR A 335 2.30 -18.08 4.99
N ASP A 336 3.25 -18.47 5.85
CA ASP A 336 4.66 -18.65 5.48
C ASP A 336 4.93 -20.05 4.90
N SER A 337 4.21 -20.41 3.83
CA SER A 337 4.46 -21.64 3.07
C SER A 337 4.78 -21.34 1.61
N GLU A 338 5.48 -22.27 0.94
CA GLU A 338 5.70 -22.17 -0.50
C GLU A 338 4.39 -22.20 -1.29
N ALA A 339 3.46 -23.07 -0.89
CA ALA A 339 2.15 -23.16 -1.50
C ALA A 339 1.33 -21.86 -1.33
N GLY A 340 1.32 -21.28 -0.13
CA GLY A 340 0.66 -20.00 0.13
C GLY A 340 1.22 -18.87 -0.73
N ARG A 341 2.55 -18.80 -0.88
CA ARG A 341 3.21 -17.82 -1.76
C ARG A 341 2.87 -18.03 -3.24
N ALA A 342 2.88 -19.27 -3.71
CA ALA A 342 2.56 -19.58 -5.11
C ALA A 342 1.11 -19.18 -5.46
N ILE A 343 0.16 -19.50 -4.57
CA ILE A 343 -1.25 -19.13 -4.75
C ILE A 343 -1.44 -17.61 -4.68
N ALA A 344 -0.80 -16.93 -3.73
CA ALA A 344 -0.85 -15.47 -3.63
C ALA A 344 -0.30 -14.80 -4.90
N GLY A 345 0.84 -15.29 -5.40
CA GLY A 345 1.42 -14.86 -6.67
C GLY A 345 0.47 -15.05 -7.84
N ALA A 346 -0.16 -16.23 -7.96
CA ALA A 346 -1.11 -16.54 -9.04
C ALA A 346 -2.39 -15.69 -9.01
N ILE A 347 -2.97 -15.45 -7.82
CA ILE A 347 -4.13 -14.57 -7.66
C ILE A 347 -3.78 -13.13 -8.06
N THR A 348 -2.61 -12.64 -7.62
CA THR A 348 -2.14 -11.28 -7.94
C THR A 348 -1.82 -11.14 -9.42
N ALA A 349 -1.17 -12.14 -10.02
CA ALA A 349 -0.90 -12.20 -11.45
C ALA A 349 -2.19 -12.16 -12.26
N LEU A 350 -3.19 -12.98 -11.92
CA LEU A 350 -4.49 -12.97 -12.60
C LEU A 350 -5.19 -11.61 -12.46
N MET A 351 -5.20 -11.02 -11.26
CA MET A 351 -5.84 -9.73 -11.01
C MET A 351 -5.26 -8.64 -11.92
N THR A 352 -3.93 -8.51 -11.92
CA THR A 352 -3.26 -7.44 -12.67
C THR A 352 -3.27 -7.70 -14.17
N GLY A 353 -3.09 -8.96 -14.60
CA GLY A 353 -3.17 -9.34 -16.00
C GLY A 353 -4.57 -9.06 -16.58
N GLU A 354 -5.63 -9.47 -15.88
CA GLU A 354 -7.01 -9.18 -16.31
C GLU A 354 -7.32 -7.68 -16.25
N ALA A 355 -6.75 -6.95 -15.29
CA ALA A 355 -6.91 -5.51 -15.20
C ALA A 355 -6.28 -4.77 -16.40
N TYR A 356 -5.04 -5.12 -16.78
CA TYR A 356 -4.41 -4.55 -17.97
C TYR A 356 -5.06 -5.03 -19.26
N LEU A 357 -5.53 -6.28 -19.34
CA LEU A 357 -6.32 -6.77 -20.46
C LEU A 357 -7.63 -5.97 -20.63
N THR A 358 -8.30 -5.68 -19.52
CA THR A 358 -9.49 -4.80 -19.52
C THR A 358 -9.13 -3.41 -19.99
N SER A 359 -8.05 -2.83 -19.46
CA SER A 359 -7.52 -1.53 -19.88
C SER A 359 -7.22 -1.49 -21.39
N ALA A 360 -6.62 -2.54 -21.94
CA ALA A 360 -6.34 -2.69 -23.36
C ALA A 360 -7.62 -2.80 -24.21
N ARG A 361 -8.67 -3.46 -23.70
CA ARG A 361 -9.98 -3.56 -24.37
C ARG A 361 -10.72 -2.22 -24.37
N ILE A 362 -10.58 -1.40 -23.33
CA ILE A 362 -11.19 -0.06 -23.26
C ILE A 362 -10.65 0.86 -24.37
N VAL A 363 -9.38 0.68 -24.77
CA VAL A 363 -8.74 1.47 -25.84
C VAL A 363 -9.54 1.42 -27.15
N ASP A 364 -10.15 0.28 -27.48
CA ASP A 364 -10.92 0.09 -28.71
C ASP A 364 -12.11 1.08 -28.83
N ARG A 365 -12.57 1.66 -27.70
CA ARG A 365 -13.67 2.65 -27.66
C ARG A 365 -13.22 4.09 -27.39
N VAL A 366 -12.27 4.29 -26.48
CA VAL A 366 -11.93 5.64 -25.98
C VAL A 366 -10.46 6.03 -26.15
N GLY A 367 -9.66 5.17 -26.79
CA GLY A 367 -8.24 5.39 -27.01
C GLY A 367 -7.38 5.21 -25.75
N THR A 368 -6.07 5.28 -25.93
CA THR A 368 -5.08 5.15 -24.85
C THR A 368 -5.14 6.34 -23.88
N PHE A 369 -4.45 6.25 -22.73
CA PHE A 369 -4.15 7.47 -21.96
C PHE A 369 -3.25 8.41 -22.77
N ALA A 370 -3.31 9.71 -22.47
CA ALA A 370 -2.61 10.75 -23.24
C ALA A 370 -1.08 10.60 -23.17
N GLY A 371 -0.55 10.13 -22.04
CA GLY A 371 0.87 9.84 -21.87
C GLY A 371 1.38 8.57 -22.58
N TYR A 372 0.52 7.74 -23.17
CA TYR A 372 0.92 6.45 -23.75
C TYR A 372 1.85 6.59 -24.96
N PRO A 373 1.61 7.47 -25.96
CA PRO A 373 2.44 7.52 -27.17
C PRO A 373 3.93 7.77 -26.88
N VAL A 374 4.24 8.64 -25.92
CA VAL A 374 5.62 8.94 -25.51
C VAL A 374 6.22 7.84 -24.60
N ASN A 375 5.36 7.12 -23.87
CA ASN A 375 5.76 6.05 -22.95
C ASN A 375 5.48 4.63 -23.48
N ARG A 376 5.20 4.46 -24.77
CA ARG A 376 4.83 3.15 -25.35
C ARG A 376 5.88 2.09 -25.07
N ARG A 377 7.16 2.44 -25.23
CA ARG A 377 8.28 1.54 -24.99
C ARG A 377 8.42 1.12 -23.52
N PRO A 378 8.54 2.04 -22.53
CA PRO A 378 8.61 1.63 -21.13
C PRO A 378 7.36 0.91 -20.65
N MET A 379 6.16 1.35 -21.06
CA MET A 379 4.90 0.68 -20.71
C MET A 379 4.89 -0.78 -21.15
N ASN A 380 5.12 -1.05 -22.45
CA ASN A 380 5.09 -2.42 -22.97
C ASN A 380 6.22 -3.27 -22.39
N LYS A 381 7.39 -2.68 -22.09
CA LYS A 381 8.49 -3.37 -21.40
C LYS A 381 8.07 -3.85 -20.02
N VAL A 382 7.41 -3.00 -19.22
CA VAL A 382 6.94 -3.36 -17.87
C VAL A 382 5.87 -4.45 -17.93
N LEU A 383 4.93 -4.38 -18.88
CA LEU A 383 3.95 -5.45 -19.10
C LEU A 383 4.61 -6.80 -19.43
N GLN A 384 5.64 -6.80 -20.28
CA GLN A 384 6.44 -8.00 -20.55
C GLN A 384 7.17 -8.52 -19.30
N MET A 385 7.70 -7.62 -18.45
CA MET A 385 8.34 -8.02 -17.19
C MET A 385 7.35 -8.72 -16.24
N HIS A 386 6.13 -8.20 -16.10
CA HIS A 386 5.08 -8.87 -15.34
C HIS A 386 4.73 -10.23 -15.94
N ARG A 387 4.59 -10.32 -17.27
CA ARG A 387 4.31 -11.59 -17.96
C ARG A 387 5.42 -12.63 -17.73
N HIS A 388 6.69 -12.24 -17.82
CA HIS A 388 7.81 -13.15 -17.56
C HIS A 388 7.83 -13.62 -16.11
N ALA A 389 7.48 -12.76 -15.14
CA ALA A 389 7.42 -13.15 -13.75
C ALA A 389 6.37 -14.25 -13.47
N VAL A 390 5.36 -14.41 -14.34
CA VAL A 390 4.37 -15.50 -14.23
C VAL A 390 5.05 -16.87 -14.34
N ASP A 391 6.13 -16.98 -15.12
CA ASP A 391 6.89 -18.22 -15.31
C ASP A 391 7.61 -18.66 -14.02
N ASP A 392 7.84 -17.73 -13.07
CA ASP A 392 8.49 -18.00 -11.78
C ASP A 392 7.52 -18.55 -10.71
N ILE A 393 6.21 -18.56 -10.98
CA ILE A 393 5.21 -19.12 -10.06
C ILE A 393 5.31 -20.65 -10.07
N LYS A 394 5.43 -21.25 -8.88
CA LYS A 394 5.41 -22.71 -8.68
C LYS A 394 4.03 -23.29 -8.96
N ALA A 395 3.77 -23.64 -10.22
CA ALA A 395 2.48 -24.11 -10.71
C ALA A 395 1.99 -25.39 -10.01
N GLU A 396 2.88 -26.24 -9.47
CA GLU A 396 2.50 -27.47 -8.76
C GLU A 396 1.66 -27.22 -7.49
N TYR A 397 1.69 -26.00 -6.95
CA TYR A 397 0.89 -25.61 -5.78
C TYR A 397 -0.40 -24.86 -6.12
N VAL A 398 -0.65 -24.58 -7.41
CA VAL A 398 -1.73 -23.71 -7.86
C VAL A 398 -2.75 -24.54 -8.63
N GLN A 399 -4.05 -24.25 -8.44
CA GLN A 399 -5.09 -24.89 -9.25
C GLN A 399 -4.87 -24.59 -10.75
N GLU A 400 -4.99 -25.61 -11.59
CA GLU A 400 -4.63 -25.53 -13.01
C GLU A 400 -5.36 -24.40 -13.76
N ASN A 401 -6.67 -24.26 -13.51
CA ASN A 401 -7.47 -23.21 -14.15
C ASN A 401 -7.07 -21.79 -13.72
N LEU A 402 -6.59 -21.57 -12.49
CA LEU A 402 -6.07 -20.26 -12.04
C LEU A 402 -4.77 -19.94 -12.74
N MET A 403 -3.85 -20.91 -12.79
CA MET A 403 -2.56 -20.72 -13.43
C MET A 403 -2.71 -20.44 -14.93
N ASN A 404 -3.55 -21.22 -15.62
CA ASN A 404 -3.86 -21.02 -17.04
C ASN A 404 -4.51 -19.66 -17.30
N ALA A 405 -5.41 -19.22 -16.42
CA ALA A 405 -6.04 -17.91 -16.54
C ALA A 405 -5.03 -16.77 -16.33
N ALA A 406 -4.09 -16.89 -15.40
CA ALA A 406 -3.04 -15.91 -15.18
C ALA A 406 -2.14 -15.79 -16.43
N PHE A 407 -1.71 -16.92 -17.02
CA PHE A 407 -0.95 -16.92 -18.27
C PHE A 407 -1.72 -16.25 -19.42
N SER A 408 -2.96 -16.71 -19.68
CA SER A 408 -3.80 -16.17 -20.76
C SER A 408 -4.04 -14.67 -20.61
N ALA A 409 -4.32 -14.21 -19.39
CA ALA A 409 -4.58 -12.79 -19.14
C ALA A 409 -3.37 -11.92 -19.48
N TRP A 410 -2.16 -12.34 -19.11
CA TRP A 410 -0.95 -11.59 -19.42
C TRP A 410 -0.51 -11.71 -20.88
N ASP A 411 -0.63 -12.89 -21.50
CA ASP A 411 -0.35 -13.07 -22.94
C ASP A 411 -1.23 -12.13 -23.78
N GLU A 412 -2.55 -12.14 -23.51
CA GLU A 412 -3.50 -11.25 -24.20
C GLU A 412 -3.24 -9.77 -23.89
N ALA A 413 -2.93 -9.42 -22.64
CA ALA A 413 -2.64 -8.04 -22.25
C ALA A 413 -1.40 -7.49 -22.98
N VAL A 414 -0.31 -8.26 -23.03
CA VAL A 414 0.91 -7.89 -23.76
C VAL A 414 0.61 -7.75 -25.26
N GLU A 415 -0.01 -8.76 -25.87
CA GLU A 415 -0.33 -8.74 -27.31
C GLU A 415 -1.18 -7.51 -27.69
N ARG A 416 -2.23 -7.22 -26.91
CA ARG A 416 -3.08 -6.04 -27.16
C ARG A 416 -2.36 -4.74 -26.87
N SER A 417 -1.53 -4.67 -25.83
CA SER A 417 -0.73 -3.48 -25.54
C SER A 417 0.20 -3.12 -26.70
N GLU A 418 0.76 -4.13 -27.39
CA GLU A 418 1.65 -3.90 -28.52
C GLU A 418 0.89 -3.44 -29.77
N LYS A 419 -0.31 -3.97 -29.99
CA LYS A 419 -1.16 -3.64 -31.15
C LYS A 419 -1.89 -2.30 -31.00
N SER A 420 -2.64 -2.15 -29.90
CA SER A 420 -3.62 -1.07 -29.71
C SER A 420 -3.18 -0.05 -28.65
N GLY A 421 -2.38 -0.49 -27.68
CA GLY A 421 -1.98 0.31 -26.52
C GLY A 421 -2.82 0.04 -25.28
N ILE A 422 -2.65 0.89 -24.25
CA ILE A 422 -3.28 0.72 -22.93
C ILE A 422 -4.01 2.00 -22.51
N ARG A 423 -5.14 1.85 -21.79
CA ARG A 423 -5.96 2.96 -21.30
C ARG A 423 -5.46 3.57 -19.99
N ASN A 424 -4.80 2.80 -19.12
CA ASN A 424 -4.41 3.19 -17.78
C ASN A 424 -2.92 2.90 -17.56
N SER A 425 -2.15 3.91 -17.16
CA SER A 425 -0.70 3.73 -16.96
C SER A 425 -0.33 2.84 -15.76
N GLN A 426 -1.27 2.66 -14.82
CA GLN A 426 -1.18 1.82 -13.63
C GLN A 426 -2.59 1.30 -13.31
N VAL A 427 -2.72 0.05 -12.87
CA VAL A 427 -4.02 -0.60 -12.65
C VAL A 427 -4.20 -1.24 -11.28
N THR A 428 -3.13 -1.69 -10.63
CA THR A 428 -3.18 -2.43 -9.36
C THR A 428 -2.21 -1.90 -8.33
N VAL A 429 -2.62 -2.00 -7.05
CA VAL A 429 -1.83 -1.73 -5.84
C VAL A 429 -2.32 -2.64 -4.71
N LEU A 430 -1.52 -2.85 -3.67
CA LEU A 430 -1.96 -3.48 -2.42
C LEU A 430 -2.02 -2.44 -1.30
N ALA A 431 -3.15 -1.74 -1.23
CA ALA A 431 -3.38 -0.71 -0.23
C ALA A 431 -3.78 -1.30 1.14
N PRO A 432 -3.44 -0.64 2.26
CA PRO A 432 -4.02 -0.97 3.55
C PRO A 432 -5.55 -0.86 3.52
N THR A 433 -6.24 -1.97 3.76
CA THR A 433 -7.70 -2.03 3.62
C THR A 433 -8.44 -1.69 4.91
N GLY A 434 -7.83 -0.94 5.85
CA GLY A 434 -8.32 -0.78 7.23
C GLY A 434 -9.83 -0.56 7.37
N THR A 435 -10.38 0.54 6.83
CA THR A 435 -11.82 0.84 6.93
C THR A 435 -12.69 -0.08 6.06
N ILE A 436 -12.25 -0.35 4.83
CA ILE A 436 -13.06 -1.08 3.84
C ILE A 436 -13.11 -2.59 4.12
N ALA A 437 -12.09 -3.15 4.78
CA ALA A 437 -12.08 -4.53 5.26
C ALA A 437 -13.21 -4.75 6.27
N PHE A 438 -13.42 -3.84 7.21
CA PHE A 438 -14.57 -3.91 8.12
C PHE A 438 -15.91 -3.77 7.40
N MET A 439 -15.97 -2.97 6.33
CA MET A 439 -17.19 -2.83 5.53
C MET A 439 -17.52 -4.10 4.71
N MET A 440 -16.50 -4.85 4.31
CA MET A 440 -16.62 -6.12 3.58
C MET A 440 -16.62 -7.36 4.49
N ASP A 441 -16.66 -7.17 5.81
CA ASP A 441 -16.56 -8.23 6.82
C ASP A 441 -15.34 -9.15 6.63
N CYS A 442 -14.19 -8.55 6.33
CA CYS A 442 -12.94 -9.29 6.19
C CYS A 442 -12.34 -9.71 7.54
N ASP A 443 -11.86 -10.95 7.64
CA ASP A 443 -11.12 -11.47 8.79
C ASP A 443 -9.69 -10.94 8.83
N THR A 444 -9.06 -10.74 7.66
CA THR A 444 -7.70 -10.22 7.50
C THR A 444 -7.67 -9.05 6.52
N THR A 445 -6.77 -8.09 6.75
CA THR A 445 -6.59 -6.95 5.86
C THR A 445 -5.70 -7.32 4.68
N GLY A 446 -5.91 -6.65 3.54
CA GLY A 446 -4.97 -6.62 2.43
C GLY A 446 -4.33 -7.96 2.07
N VAL A 447 -3.01 -7.92 2.00
CA VAL A 447 -2.08 -9.04 1.79
C VAL A 447 -1.58 -9.62 3.12
N GLU A 448 -1.82 -8.92 4.23
CA GLU A 448 -1.27 -9.25 5.53
C GLU A 448 -1.86 -10.57 6.08
N PRO A 449 -1.09 -11.31 6.90
CA PRO A 449 -1.66 -12.40 7.67
C PRO A 449 -2.63 -11.85 8.74
N ASP A 450 -3.33 -12.73 9.43
CA ASP A 450 -4.10 -12.27 10.59
C ASP A 450 -3.15 -11.69 11.66
N PHE A 451 -3.55 -10.56 12.24
CA PHE A 451 -2.80 -9.92 13.31
C PHE A 451 -2.87 -10.74 14.61
N SER A 452 -4.06 -11.27 14.90
CA SER A 452 -4.37 -12.13 16.04
C SER A 452 -5.69 -12.86 15.78
N LEU A 453 -5.77 -14.15 16.15
CA LEU A 453 -7.00 -14.95 16.05
C LEU A 453 -8.17 -14.36 16.84
N ILE A 454 -7.87 -13.53 17.85
CA ILE A 454 -8.84 -12.86 18.70
C ILE A 454 -8.58 -11.36 18.71
N LYS A 455 -9.64 -10.61 18.42
CA LYS A 455 -9.66 -9.15 18.41
C LYS A 455 -10.64 -8.63 19.45
N TYR A 456 -10.29 -7.53 20.11
CA TYR A 456 -11.18 -6.84 21.07
C TYR A 456 -11.57 -5.48 20.52
N LYS A 457 -12.88 -5.26 20.34
CA LYS A 457 -13.42 -3.97 19.92
C LYS A 457 -13.98 -3.23 21.13
N LYS A 458 -13.40 -2.06 21.44
CA LYS A 458 -13.92 -1.16 22.48
C LYS A 458 -15.25 -0.55 22.00
N MET A 459 -16.29 -0.67 22.81
CA MET A 459 -17.62 -0.15 22.46
C MET A 459 -17.78 1.30 22.91
N VAL A 460 -18.63 2.07 22.22
CA VAL A 460 -18.88 3.51 22.47
C VAL A 460 -19.42 3.77 23.90
N GLY A 461 -20.06 2.77 24.52
CA GLY A 461 -20.54 2.83 25.92
C GLY A 461 -19.61 2.22 26.97
N GLY A 462 -18.36 1.87 26.60
CA GLY A 462 -17.46 1.09 27.46
C GLY A 462 -17.62 -0.43 27.29
N GLY A 463 -16.66 -1.19 27.83
CA GLY A 463 -16.56 -2.64 27.62
C GLY A 463 -15.92 -3.03 26.28
N PHE A 464 -15.71 -4.34 26.09
CA PHE A 464 -15.07 -4.91 24.91
C PHE A 464 -15.93 -6.01 24.30
N LEU A 465 -16.08 -5.98 22.97
CA LEU A 465 -16.61 -7.08 22.19
C LEU A 465 -15.43 -7.95 21.73
N LYS A 466 -15.43 -9.22 22.15
CA LYS A 466 -14.46 -10.22 21.69
C LYS A 466 -14.92 -10.77 20.34
N ILE A 467 -14.06 -10.70 19.34
CA ILE A 467 -14.29 -11.19 17.98
C ILE A 467 -13.26 -12.27 17.70
N VAL A 468 -13.73 -13.49 17.48
CA VAL A 468 -12.89 -14.63 17.05
C VAL A 468 -12.91 -14.70 15.54
N ASN A 469 -11.76 -14.93 14.92
CA ASN A 469 -11.64 -15.10 13.47
C ASN A 469 -12.61 -16.21 12.98
N GLN A 470 -13.46 -15.86 12.01
CA GLN A 470 -14.55 -16.73 11.57
C GLN A 470 -14.09 -17.82 10.60
N THR A 471 -12.88 -17.69 10.06
CA THR A 471 -12.27 -18.68 9.16
C THR A 471 -11.79 -19.94 9.90
N ILE A 472 -11.51 -19.86 11.20
CA ILE A 472 -10.95 -20.98 11.99
C ILE A 472 -11.77 -22.28 11.88
N PRO A 473 -13.11 -22.29 12.10
CA PRO A 473 -13.88 -23.53 12.05
C PRO A 473 -13.82 -24.21 10.69
N VAL A 474 -13.89 -23.43 9.61
CA VAL A 474 -13.87 -23.95 8.25
C VAL A 474 -12.48 -24.47 7.87
N ALA A 475 -11.43 -23.76 8.27
CA ALA A 475 -10.05 -24.22 8.12
C ALA A 475 -9.82 -25.57 8.81
N LEU A 476 -10.32 -25.76 10.04
CA LEU A 476 -10.24 -27.03 10.74
C LEU A 476 -11.03 -28.13 10.03
N MET A 477 -12.25 -27.86 9.55
CA MET A 477 -12.99 -28.84 8.75
C MET A 477 -12.22 -29.27 7.51
N ASN A 478 -11.60 -28.33 6.79
CA ASN A 478 -10.77 -28.60 5.61
C ASN A 478 -9.48 -29.39 5.95
N LEU A 479 -8.96 -29.25 7.17
CA LEU A 479 -7.86 -30.04 7.69
C LEU A 479 -8.28 -31.44 8.20
N GLY A 480 -9.57 -31.78 8.09
CA GLY A 480 -10.12 -33.10 8.38
C GLY A 480 -10.57 -33.30 9.83
N TYR A 481 -10.79 -32.22 10.58
CA TYR A 481 -11.38 -32.29 11.92
C TYR A 481 -12.90 -32.48 11.85
N SER A 482 -13.44 -33.30 12.75
CA SER A 482 -14.88 -33.48 12.92
C SER A 482 -15.53 -32.26 13.56
N GLU A 483 -16.85 -32.07 13.38
CA GLU A 483 -17.59 -30.95 13.98
C GLU A 483 -17.42 -30.85 15.50
N ASN A 484 -17.31 -31.99 16.20
CA ASN A 484 -17.07 -32.03 17.64
C ASN A 484 -15.67 -31.52 18.01
N GLU A 485 -14.62 -31.98 17.31
CA GLU A 485 -13.25 -31.51 17.53
C GLU A 485 -13.13 -30.01 17.25
N VAL A 486 -13.76 -29.54 16.17
CA VAL A 486 -13.83 -28.11 15.81
C VAL A 486 -14.48 -27.30 16.94
N GLY A 487 -15.61 -27.79 17.48
CA GLY A 487 -16.30 -27.15 18.60
C GLY A 487 -15.44 -27.05 19.85
N GLU A 488 -14.71 -28.12 20.20
CA GLU A 488 -13.82 -28.14 21.36
C GLU A 488 -12.58 -27.24 21.18
N ILE A 489 -11.98 -27.23 20.00
CA ILE A 489 -10.86 -26.32 19.67
C ILE A 489 -11.32 -24.86 19.73
N LYS A 490 -12.48 -24.54 19.13
CA LYS A 490 -13.02 -23.18 19.14
C LYS A 490 -13.29 -22.70 20.56
N LYS A 491 -13.91 -23.54 21.39
CA LYS A 491 -14.15 -23.23 22.81
C LYS A 491 -12.83 -22.99 23.54
N TYR A 492 -11.81 -23.81 23.28
CA TYR A 492 -10.49 -23.60 23.86
C TYR A 492 -9.91 -22.24 23.49
N ILE A 493 -9.98 -21.83 22.21
CA ILE A 493 -9.50 -20.52 21.74
C ILE A 493 -10.27 -19.39 22.44
N GLU A 494 -11.59 -19.50 22.54
CA GLU A 494 -12.44 -18.54 23.24
C GLU A 494 -12.11 -18.39 24.73
N GLU A 495 -11.66 -19.45 25.39
CA GLU A 495 -11.28 -19.42 26.81
C GLU A 495 -9.80 -19.03 27.01
N ASN A 496 -8.93 -19.38 26.05
CA ASN A 496 -7.48 -19.31 26.21
C ASN A 496 -6.77 -18.21 25.43
N ASP A 497 -7.46 -17.52 24.54
CA ASP A 497 -6.89 -16.50 23.66
C ASP A 497 -5.78 -17.01 22.73
N MET A 498 -5.70 -18.33 22.54
CA MET A 498 -4.70 -19.01 21.72
C MET A 498 -5.20 -20.37 21.25
N ILE A 499 -4.60 -20.88 20.17
CA ILE A 499 -4.85 -22.24 19.68
C ILE A 499 -3.80 -23.25 20.17
N GLU A 500 -2.63 -22.78 20.62
CA GLU A 500 -1.58 -23.62 21.20
C GLU A 500 -2.12 -24.44 22.38
N GLY A 501 -1.98 -25.76 22.33
CA GLY A 501 -2.49 -26.65 23.39
C GLY A 501 -3.99 -26.94 23.36
N ALA A 502 -4.72 -26.49 22.31
CA ALA A 502 -6.11 -26.87 22.13
C ALA A 502 -6.28 -28.41 22.04
N PRO A 503 -7.38 -28.98 22.54
CA PRO A 503 -7.62 -30.42 22.42
C PRO A 503 -7.67 -30.84 20.96
N HIS A 504 -7.20 -32.06 20.64
CA HIS A 504 -7.18 -32.67 19.30
C HIS A 504 -6.30 -32.00 18.24
N ILE A 505 -5.90 -30.74 18.43
CA ILE A 505 -5.07 -30.03 17.44
C ILE A 505 -3.77 -30.80 17.21
N LYS A 506 -3.44 -30.99 15.93
CA LYS A 506 -2.22 -31.69 15.52
C LYS A 506 -1.14 -30.62 15.38
N GLU A 507 0.04 -30.89 15.92
CA GLU A 507 1.17 -29.94 15.89
C GLU A 507 1.47 -29.44 14.48
N GLN A 508 1.41 -30.34 13.48
CA GLN A 508 1.62 -30.02 12.07
C GLN A 508 0.61 -29.02 11.46
N HIS A 509 -0.55 -28.82 12.10
CA HIS A 509 -1.57 -27.88 11.64
C HIS A 509 -1.48 -26.50 12.30
N LEU A 510 -0.76 -26.37 13.42
CA LEU A 510 -0.60 -25.07 14.10
C LEU A 510 -0.06 -23.95 13.19
N PRO A 511 0.89 -24.19 12.26
CA PRO A 511 1.36 -23.12 11.37
C PRO A 511 0.29 -22.46 10.50
N VAL A 512 -0.86 -23.11 10.27
CA VAL A 512 -2.01 -22.54 9.54
C VAL A 512 -2.63 -21.36 10.30
N PHE A 513 -2.51 -21.37 11.63
CA PHE A 513 -3.15 -20.42 12.53
C PHE A 513 -2.15 -19.45 13.17
N ASP A 514 -0.88 -19.49 12.76
CA ASP A 514 0.11 -18.52 13.22
C ASP A 514 -0.27 -17.11 12.72
N CYS A 515 -0.16 -16.12 13.60
CA CYS A 515 -0.50 -14.72 13.32
C CYS A 515 0.75 -13.84 13.19
N ALA A 516 0.57 -12.57 12.82
CA ALA A 516 1.64 -11.57 12.77
C ALA A 516 2.27 -11.29 14.13
N THR A 517 1.50 -11.49 15.21
CA THR A 517 1.96 -11.37 16.59
C THR A 517 1.63 -12.64 17.36
N HIS A 518 2.43 -12.92 18.39
CA HIS A 518 2.12 -14.04 19.27
C HIS A 518 0.92 -13.70 20.17
N ALA A 519 0.13 -14.72 20.51
CA ALA A 519 -0.90 -14.58 21.51
C ALA A 519 -0.28 -14.23 22.88
N PRO A 520 -1.00 -13.54 23.79
CA PRO A 520 -0.44 -13.14 25.10
C PRO A 520 0.13 -14.29 25.95
N ARG A 521 -0.43 -15.49 25.79
CA ARG A 521 0.03 -16.74 26.45
C ARG A 521 0.70 -17.74 25.51
N GLY A 522 0.74 -17.42 24.22
CA GLY A 522 1.36 -18.26 23.18
C GLY A 522 2.77 -17.79 22.87
N ASN A 523 3.52 -18.65 22.17
CA ASN A 523 4.88 -18.34 21.72
C ASN A 523 5.03 -18.38 20.19
N ARG A 524 3.98 -18.77 19.46
CA ARG A 524 4.03 -18.89 18.01
C ARG A 524 3.68 -17.57 17.33
N THR A 525 4.42 -17.25 16.28
CA THR A 525 4.19 -16.12 15.39
C THR A 525 4.77 -16.44 14.02
N ILE A 526 4.21 -15.86 12.97
CA ILE A 526 4.84 -15.87 11.65
C ILE A 526 6.19 -15.15 11.77
N HIS A 527 7.25 -15.81 11.33
CA HIS A 527 8.57 -15.20 11.29
C HIS A 527 8.55 -14.00 10.32
N TYR A 528 9.22 -12.88 10.64
CA TYR A 528 9.15 -11.65 9.82
C TYR A 528 9.51 -11.89 8.35
N MET A 529 10.47 -12.78 8.07
CA MET A 529 10.83 -13.19 6.70
C MET A 529 9.69 -13.86 5.93
N GLY A 530 8.71 -14.47 6.62
CA GLY A 530 7.54 -15.05 5.98
C GLY A 530 6.73 -13.99 5.24
N HIS A 531 6.49 -12.83 5.87
CA HIS A 531 5.81 -11.72 5.22
C HIS A 531 6.68 -11.04 4.14
N VAL A 532 7.99 -10.88 4.37
CA VAL A 532 8.91 -10.36 3.33
C VAL A 532 8.89 -11.25 2.08
N ARG A 533 8.90 -12.57 2.25
CA ARG A 533 8.81 -13.53 1.13
C ARG A 533 7.42 -13.53 0.49
N MET A 534 6.35 -13.31 1.25
CA MET A 534 5.01 -13.15 0.69
C MET A 534 4.95 -11.91 -0.21
N MET A 535 5.47 -10.77 0.28
CA MET A 535 5.57 -9.55 -0.51
C MET A 535 6.40 -9.78 -1.79
N ALA A 536 7.54 -10.48 -1.68
CA ALA A 536 8.36 -10.83 -2.84
C ALA A 536 7.62 -11.73 -3.86
N ALA A 537 6.67 -12.55 -3.42
CA ALA A 537 5.88 -13.41 -4.31
C ALA A 537 4.78 -12.65 -5.08
N VAL A 538 4.25 -11.56 -4.52
CA VAL A 538 3.14 -10.80 -5.13
C VAL A 538 3.60 -9.52 -5.85
N GLN A 539 4.66 -8.86 -5.36
CA GLN A 539 5.16 -7.60 -5.91
C GLN A 539 5.49 -7.62 -7.40
N PRO A 540 6.04 -8.70 -7.99
CA PRO A 540 6.26 -8.77 -9.44
C PRO A 540 5.00 -8.65 -10.28
N PHE A 541 3.81 -8.70 -9.67
CA PHE A 541 2.51 -8.59 -10.32
C PHE A 541 1.73 -7.35 -9.89
N ILE A 542 2.31 -6.43 -9.13
CA ILE A 542 1.67 -5.16 -8.77
C ILE A 542 2.24 -4.06 -9.65
N SER A 543 1.38 -3.27 -10.28
CA SER A 543 1.81 -2.21 -11.20
C SER A 543 2.21 -0.89 -10.53
N GLY A 544 1.78 -0.68 -9.29
CA GLY A 544 1.98 0.57 -8.55
C GLY A 544 2.88 0.46 -7.34
#